data_AF-A0A661ICU0-F1
#
_entry.id   AF-A0A661ICU0-F1
#
_cell.length_a   1.000
_cell.length_b   1.000
_cell.length_c   1.000
_cell.angle_alpha   90.00
_cell.angle_beta   90.00
_cell.angle_gamma   90.00
#
_symmetry.space_group_name_H-M   'P 1'
#
loop_
_entity.id
_entity.type
_entity.pdbx_description
1 polymer ?
#
loop_
_entity_poly.entity_id
_entity_poly.type
_entity_poly.pdbx_seq_one_letter_code
_entity_poly.pdbx_strand_id
1 'polypeptide(L)'
;MVLRGERLLSFRDIVERFQRGEDLFDITIEKWRRIRKSLSEAGKDELQPILENARMGGPFCLEYNQQCNLCPINRWCRDPNGRYQNIMRSLYMYASSGDYYFKQQALKEIDKFLDEIRDHKRVVKQKLN
;
A
#
# COMPACT_ATOMS: atom_id res chain seq x y z
N MET A 1 -16.03 -13.65 -11.93
CA MET A 1 -15.02 -13.17 -12.89
C MET A 1 -13.71 -13.07 -12.13
N VAL A 2 -12.68 -13.85 -12.49
CA VAL A 2 -11.42 -13.92 -11.74
C VAL A 2 -10.44 -12.93 -12.37
N LEU A 3 -10.10 -11.87 -11.64
CA LEU A 3 -9.10 -10.87 -12.04
C LEU A 3 -7.80 -11.59 -12.46
N ARG A 4 -7.40 -11.47 -13.73
CA ARG A 4 -6.13 -11.98 -14.29
C ARG A 4 -4.96 -11.08 -13.84
N GLY A 5 -4.74 -10.99 -12.54
CA GLY A 5 -3.63 -10.27 -11.91
C GLY A 5 -3.01 -11.09 -10.79
N GLU A 6 -1.82 -10.70 -10.33
CA GLU A 6 -1.26 -11.26 -9.09
C GLU A 6 -2.24 -10.97 -7.95
N ARG A 7 -2.68 -12.02 -7.25
CA ARG A 7 -3.63 -11.90 -6.12
C ARG A 7 -3.11 -10.92 -5.08
N LEU A 8 -3.96 -9.98 -4.62
CA LEU A 8 -3.69 -9.12 -3.47
C LEU A 8 -3.16 -9.93 -2.27
N LEU A 9 -2.22 -9.36 -1.52
CA LEU A 9 -1.70 -10.03 -0.32
C LEU A 9 -2.76 -10.05 0.78
N SER A 10 -3.10 -11.25 1.26
CA SER A 10 -3.99 -11.38 2.42
C SER A 10 -3.28 -10.94 3.71
N PHE A 11 -4.04 -10.66 4.77
CA PHE A 11 -3.43 -10.41 6.09
C PHE A 11 -2.58 -11.59 6.55
N ARG A 12 -3.07 -12.81 6.30
CA ARG A 12 -2.36 -14.05 6.59
C ARG A 12 -1.03 -14.13 5.84
N ASP A 13 -0.99 -13.75 4.56
CA ASP A 13 0.27 -13.71 3.78
C ASP A 13 1.28 -12.76 4.44
N ILE A 14 0.83 -11.61 4.91
CA ILE A 14 1.69 -10.62 5.58
C ILE A 14 2.24 -11.18 6.90
N VAL A 15 1.39 -11.81 7.72
CA VAL A 15 1.78 -12.42 9.00
C VAL A 15 2.77 -13.56 8.78
N GLU A 16 2.50 -14.47 7.85
CA GLU A 16 3.39 -15.61 7.57
C GLU A 16 4.77 -15.15 7.10
N ARG A 17 4.83 -14.12 6.23
CA ARG A 17 6.10 -13.56 5.75
C ARG A 17 6.85 -12.80 6.85
N PHE A 18 6.13 -12.05 7.69
CA PHE A 18 6.70 -11.40 8.87
C PHE A 18 7.34 -12.41 9.82
N GLN A 19 6.65 -13.51 10.13
CA GLN A 19 7.15 -14.57 11.02
C GLN A 19 8.39 -15.29 10.46
N ARG A 20 8.57 -15.30 9.14
CA ARG A 20 9.78 -15.81 8.47
C ARG A 20 10.96 -14.83 8.50
N GLY A 21 10.79 -13.64 9.09
CA GLY A 21 11.82 -12.61 9.14
C GLY A 21 12.07 -11.92 7.80
N GLU A 22 11.09 -11.93 6.89
CA GLU A 22 11.21 -11.18 5.64
C GLU A 22 11.24 -9.66 5.90
N ASP A 23 11.97 -8.94 5.04
CA ASP A 23 12.12 -7.48 5.13
C ASP A 23 10.76 -6.77 5.02
N LEU A 24 10.43 -5.96 6.03
CA LEU A 24 9.14 -5.27 6.13
C LEU A 24 8.90 -4.28 4.98
N PHE A 25 9.97 -3.67 4.44
CA PHE A 25 9.87 -2.83 3.26
C PHE A 25 9.51 -3.67 2.04
N ASP A 26 10.11 -4.85 1.86
CA ASP A 26 9.78 -5.73 0.74
C ASP A 26 8.32 -6.20 0.78
N ILE A 27 7.82 -6.59 1.95
CA ILE A 27 6.40 -6.95 2.10
C ILE A 27 5.50 -5.73 1.80
N THR A 28 5.88 -4.53 2.26
CA THR A 28 5.11 -3.29 2.01
C THR A 28 5.09 -2.93 0.53
N ILE A 29 6.25 -2.92 -0.12
CA ILE A 29 6.40 -2.62 -1.55
C ILE A 29 5.57 -3.60 -2.36
N GLU A 30 5.64 -4.90 -2.04
CA GLU A 30 4.89 -5.93 -2.75
C GLU A 30 3.38 -5.75 -2.61
N LYS A 31 2.90 -5.47 -1.38
CA LYS A 31 1.48 -5.19 -1.13
C LYS A 31 0.98 -4.07 -2.05
N TRP A 32 1.68 -2.94 -2.05
CA TRP A 32 1.27 -1.77 -2.82
C TRP A 32 1.45 -1.94 -4.33
N ARG A 33 2.45 -2.71 -4.78
CA ARG A 33 2.61 -3.10 -6.18
C ARG A 33 1.42 -3.92 -6.67
N ARG A 34 0.92 -4.87 -5.87
CA ARG A 34 -0.26 -5.66 -6.22
C ARG A 34 -1.54 -4.82 -6.22
N ILE A 35 -1.72 -3.95 -5.23
CA ILE A 35 -2.84 -2.97 -5.21
C ILE A 35 -2.82 -2.12 -6.49
N ARG A 36 -1.66 -1.57 -6.87
CA ARG A 36 -1.51 -0.78 -8.10
C ARG A 36 -1.92 -1.56 -9.35
N LYS A 37 -1.42 -2.80 -9.49
CA LYS A 37 -1.74 -3.66 -10.63
C LYS A 37 -3.23 -3.98 -10.69
N SER A 38 -3.81 -4.46 -9.58
CA SER A 38 -5.24 -4.73 -9.49
C SER A 38 -6.08 -3.49 -9.79
N LEU A 39 -5.69 -2.32 -9.28
CA LEU A 39 -6.41 -1.06 -9.55
C LEU A 39 -6.36 -0.68 -11.03
N SER A 40 -5.22 -0.88 -11.70
CA SER A 40 -5.09 -0.56 -13.12
C SER A 40 -6.03 -1.40 -13.99
N GLU A 41 -6.24 -2.66 -13.61
CA GLU A 41 -7.08 -3.64 -14.33
C GLU A 41 -8.57 -3.56 -13.92
N ALA A 42 -8.86 -3.17 -12.67
CA ALA A 42 -10.19 -3.20 -12.09
C ALA A 42 -11.14 -2.12 -12.66
N GLY A 43 -12.38 -2.53 -12.89
CA GLY A 43 -13.52 -1.60 -13.00
C GLY A 43 -13.99 -1.08 -11.64
N LYS A 44 -14.98 -0.17 -11.65
CA LYS A 44 -15.57 0.41 -10.42
C LYS A 44 -16.11 -0.68 -9.48
N ASP A 45 -16.80 -1.67 -10.02
CA ASP A 45 -17.48 -2.73 -9.25
C ASP A 45 -16.51 -3.74 -8.62
N GLU A 46 -15.23 -3.67 -8.99
CA GLU A 46 -14.17 -4.55 -8.48
C GLU A 46 -13.28 -3.85 -7.45
N LEU A 47 -13.65 -2.64 -7.00
CA LEU A 47 -12.84 -1.84 -6.08
C LEU A 47 -12.90 -2.31 -4.62
N GLN A 48 -13.94 -3.01 -4.20
CA GLN A 48 -14.12 -3.38 -2.80
C GLN A 48 -12.93 -4.17 -2.23
N PRO A 49 -12.45 -5.26 -2.89
CA PRO A 49 -11.26 -5.98 -2.42
C PRO A 49 -10.00 -5.11 -2.37
N ILE A 50 -9.85 -4.15 -3.29
CA ILE A 50 -8.70 -3.23 -3.35
C ILE A 50 -8.74 -2.26 -2.17
N LEU A 51 -9.90 -1.67 -1.89
CA LEU A 51 -10.13 -0.78 -0.75
C LEU A 51 -9.91 -1.50 0.59
N GLU A 52 -10.43 -2.71 0.74
CA GLU A 52 -10.19 -3.54 1.92
C GLU A 52 -8.70 -3.82 2.11
N ASN A 53 -7.99 -4.18 1.05
CA ASN A 53 -6.56 -4.45 1.11
C ASN A 53 -5.73 -3.21 1.45
N ALA A 54 -6.05 -2.06 0.85
CA ALA A 54 -5.36 -0.80 1.11
C ALA A 54 -5.51 -0.36 2.59
N ARG A 55 -6.71 -0.54 3.17
CA ARG A 55 -7.01 -0.21 4.58
C ARG A 55 -6.42 -1.19 5.59
N MET A 56 -6.29 -2.46 5.21
CA MET A 56 -5.71 -3.48 6.06
C MET A 56 -4.32 -3.05 6.55
N GLY A 57 -3.99 -3.37 7.80
CA GLY A 57 -2.66 -3.13 8.35
C GLY A 57 -1.54 -3.68 7.45
N GLY A 58 -0.39 -3.00 7.46
CA GLY A 58 0.82 -3.43 6.78
C GLY A 58 1.75 -4.25 7.68
N PRO A 59 2.86 -4.78 7.15
CA PRO A 59 3.88 -5.48 7.94
C PRO A 59 4.43 -4.62 9.08
N PHE A 60 4.67 -3.32 8.83
CA PHE A 60 5.08 -2.38 9.87
C PHE A 60 4.02 -2.19 10.97
N CYS A 61 2.74 -2.44 10.71
CA CYS A 61 1.73 -2.37 11.74
C CYS A 61 1.81 -3.56 12.71
N LEU A 62 2.40 -4.70 12.30
CA LEU A 62 2.64 -5.83 13.20
C LEU A 62 3.73 -5.50 14.22
N GLU A 63 4.80 -4.84 13.76
CA GLU A 63 5.96 -4.46 14.58
C GLU A 63 5.70 -3.21 15.44
N TYR A 64 5.06 -2.17 14.86
CA TYR A 64 4.99 -0.83 15.46
C TYR A 64 3.56 -0.43 15.91
N ASN A 65 2.61 -1.36 16.09
CA ASN A 65 1.20 -1.03 16.37
C ASN A 65 1.03 -0.03 17.53
N GLN A 66 1.75 -0.25 18.62
CA GLN A 66 1.69 0.57 19.83
C GLN A 66 2.67 1.76 19.81
N GLN A 67 3.58 1.79 18.84
CA GLN A 67 4.66 2.77 18.72
C GLN A 67 4.72 3.34 17.31
N CYS A 68 3.54 3.71 16.78
CA CYS A 68 3.42 4.15 15.39
C CYS A 68 4.29 5.38 15.08
N ASN A 69 4.54 6.24 16.07
CA ASN A 69 5.46 7.38 15.99
C ASN A 69 6.93 6.98 15.71
N LEU A 70 7.34 5.76 16.06
CA LEU A 70 8.67 5.21 15.77
C LEU A 70 8.71 4.40 14.46
N CYS A 71 7.57 4.22 13.80
CA CYS A 71 7.49 3.44 12.57
C CYS A 71 8.26 4.14 11.44
N PRO A 72 9.17 3.43 10.74
CA PRO A 72 9.93 4.01 9.62
C PRO A 72 9.07 4.60 8.50
N ILE A 73 7.84 4.08 8.33
CA ILE A 73 6.90 4.58 7.33
C ILE A 73 5.82 5.54 7.87
N ASN A 74 5.96 6.00 9.13
CA ASN A 74 4.96 6.85 9.80
C ASN A 74 4.53 8.06 8.96
N ARG A 75 5.51 8.78 8.38
CA ARG A 75 5.28 10.01 7.60
C ARG A 75 4.33 9.81 6.42
N TRP A 76 4.28 8.62 5.83
CA TRP A 76 3.38 8.35 4.71
C TRP A 76 1.97 7.96 5.15
N CYS A 77 1.84 7.36 6.34
CA CYS A 77 0.57 6.82 6.85
C CYS A 77 -0.22 7.83 7.68
N ARG A 78 0.46 8.62 8.52
CA ARG A 78 -0.19 9.47 9.55
C ARG A 78 -0.31 10.94 9.15
N ASP A 79 0.46 11.41 8.18
CA ASP A 79 0.32 12.76 7.66
C ASP A 79 -1.06 12.90 6.95
N PRO A 80 -1.92 13.87 7.36
CA PRO A 80 -3.21 14.14 6.70
C PRO A 80 -3.09 14.46 5.20
N ASN A 81 -1.94 14.99 4.78
CA ASN A 81 -1.59 15.29 3.39
C ASN A 81 -0.59 14.27 2.81
N GLY A 82 -0.29 13.21 3.57
CA GLY A 82 0.61 12.14 3.20
C GLY A 82 0.07 11.25 2.09
N ARG A 83 0.98 10.46 1.50
CA ARG A 83 0.67 9.57 0.36
C ARG A 83 -0.52 8.66 0.65
N TYR A 84 -0.58 8.03 1.82
CA TYR A 84 -1.68 7.12 2.16
C TYR A 84 -3.05 7.81 2.09
N GLN A 85 -3.17 9.01 2.67
CA GLN A 85 -4.43 9.74 2.69
C GLN A 85 -4.86 10.19 1.28
N ASN A 86 -3.89 10.62 0.45
CA ASN A 86 -4.16 11.00 -0.93
C ASN A 86 -4.60 9.80 -1.80
N ILE A 87 -3.97 8.64 -1.59
CA ILE A 87 -4.37 7.38 -2.25
C ILE A 87 -5.80 7.02 -1.83
N MET A 88 -6.08 6.97 -0.53
CA MET A 88 -7.39 6.58 -0.03
C MET A 88 -8.50 7.53 -0.49
N ARG A 89 -8.26 8.85 -0.44
CA ARG A 89 -9.21 9.85 -0.96
C ARG A 89 -9.54 9.59 -2.43
N SER A 90 -8.52 9.36 -3.25
CA SER A 90 -8.69 9.09 -4.68
C SER A 90 -9.44 7.78 -4.93
N LEU A 91 -9.13 6.72 -4.18
CA LEU A 91 -9.84 5.44 -4.28
C LEU A 91 -11.32 5.56 -3.89
N TYR A 92 -11.64 6.27 -2.82
CA TYR A 92 -13.04 6.49 -2.42
C TYR A 92 -13.81 7.36 -3.43
N MET A 93 -13.18 8.41 -3.94
CA MET A 93 -13.77 9.23 -4.99
C MET A 93 -14.06 8.38 -6.24
N TYR A 94 -13.11 7.54 -6.67
CA TYR A 94 -13.35 6.62 -7.79
C TYR A 94 -14.46 5.61 -7.50
N ALA A 95 -14.49 5.03 -6.29
CA ALA A 95 -15.53 4.07 -5.90
C ALA A 95 -16.92 4.69 -5.86
N SER A 96 -17.05 5.97 -5.49
CA SER A 96 -18.33 6.67 -5.46
C SER A 96 -18.76 7.14 -6.87
N SER A 97 -17.91 7.85 -7.59
CA SER A 97 -18.27 8.48 -8.87
C SER A 97 -18.13 7.57 -10.08
N GLY A 98 -17.20 6.61 -10.05
CA GLY A 98 -16.77 5.87 -11.25
C GLY A 98 -15.89 6.69 -12.20
N ASP A 99 -15.52 7.92 -11.83
CA ASP A 99 -14.72 8.80 -12.67
C ASP A 99 -13.25 8.33 -12.74
N TYR A 100 -12.82 8.02 -13.96
CA TYR A 100 -11.49 7.52 -14.27
C TYR A 100 -10.36 8.49 -13.87
N TYR A 101 -10.65 9.79 -13.77
CA TYR A 101 -9.69 10.77 -13.25
C TYR A 101 -9.18 10.37 -11.86
N PHE A 102 -10.07 9.96 -10.95
CA PHE A 102 -9.67 9.57 -9.60
C PHE A 102 -8.90 8.25 -9.56
N LYS A 103 -9.21 7.31 -10.46
CA LYS A 103 -8.40 6.10 -10.66
C LYS A 103 -6.97 6.47 -11.05
N GLN A 104 -6.79 7.41 -11.97
CA GLN A 104 -5.46 7.88 -12.38
C GLN A 104 -4.71 8.59 -11.26
N GLN A 105 -5.39 9.41 -10.45
CA GLN A 105 -4.77 10.04 -9.28
C GLN A 105 -4.31 9.00 -8.24
N ALA A 106 -5.13 7.99 -7.95
CA ALA A 106 -4.76 6.91 -7.04
C ALA A 106 -3.53 6.15 -7.55
N LEU A 107 -3.49 5.77 -8.83
CA LEU A 107 -2.33 5.10 -9.44
C LEU A 107 -1.06 5.95 -9.34
N LYS A 108 -1.16 7.25 -9.64
CA LYS A 108 -0.03 8.19 -9.56
C LYS A 108 0.52 8.32 -8.14
N GLU A 109 -0.36 8.40 -7.14
CA GLU A 109 0.07 8.50 -5.74
C GLU A 109 0.67 7.18 -5.22
N ILE A 110 0.17 6.02 -5.69
CA ILE A 110 0.79 4.72 -5.38
C ILE A 110 2.19 4.63 -6.00
N ASP A 111 2.37 5.07 -7.24
CA ASP A 111 3.68 5.05 -7.91
C ASP A 111 4.71 5.91 -7.16
N LYS A 112 4.33 7.14 -6.79
CA LYS A 112 5.19 8.01 -5.96
C LYS A 112 5.51 7.38 -4.60
N PHE A 113 4.52 6.77 -3.95
CA PHE A 113 4.73 6.10 -2.67
C PHE A 113 5.72 4.94 -2.79
N LEU A 114 5.61 4.13 -3.84
CA LEU A 114 6.52 3.01 -4.10
C LEU A 114 7.96 3.49 -4.32
N ASP A 115 8.15 4.56 -5.07
CA ASP A 115 9.48 5.13 -5.32
C ASP A 115 10.08 5.72 -4.04
N GLU A 116 9.32 6.52 -3.29
CA GLU A 116 9.76 7.09 -2.03
C GLU A 116 10.11 6.02 -0.97
N ILE A 117 9.35 4.92 -0.90
CA ILE A 117 9.66 3.80 0.00
C ILE A 117 10.92 3.04 -0.45
N ARG A 118 11.12 2.83 -1.75
CA ARG A 118 12.33 2.16 -2.26
C ARG A 118 13.57 2.96 -1.94
N ASP A 119 13.53 4.28 -2.13
CA ASP A 119 14.64 5.16 -1.80
C ASP A 119 14.90 5.19 -0.29
N HIS A 120 13.84 5.26 0.51
CA HIS A 120 13.99 5.19 1.96
C HIS A 120 14.59 3.85 2.43
N LYS A 121 14.16 2.72 1.86
CA LYS A 121 14.76 1.40 2.12
C LYS A 121 16.26 1.39 1.82
N ARG A 122 16.68 1.98 0.68
CA ARG A 122 18.11 2.10 0.32
C ARG A 122 18.88 2.91 1.35
N VAL A 123 18.36 4.07 1.75
CA VAL A 123 18.99 4.94 2.76
C VAL A 123 19.10 4.24 4.12
N VAL A 124 18.06 3.53 4.55
CA VAL A 124 18.09 2.77 5.80
C VAL A 124 19.14 1.65 5.74
N LYS A 125 19.22 0.91 4.64
CA LYS A 125 20.24 -0.13 4.45
C LYS A 125 21.67 0.43 4.46
N GLN A 126 21.89 1.60 3.86
CA GLN A 126 23.20 2.27 3.85
C GLN A 126 23.65 2.73 5.24
N LYS A 127 22.73 3.00 6.17
CA LYS A 127 23.06 3.41 7.55
C LYS A 127 23.36 2.23 8.48
N LEU A 128 23.02 1.01 8.06
CA LEU A 128 23.19 -0.23 8.82
C LEU A 128 24.45 -1.01 8.39
N ASN A 129 25.09 -0.60 7.29
CA ASN A 129 26.37 -1.12 6.80
C ASN A 129 27.49 -0.13 7.10
#